data_AF-A0A953FHX6-F1
#
_entry.id   AF-A0A953FHX6-F1
#
_cell.length_a   1.000
_cell.length_b   1.000
_cell.length_c   1.000
_cell.angle_alpha   90.00
_cell.angle_beta   90.00
_cell.angle_gamma   90.00
#
_symmetry.space_group_name_H-M   'P 1'
#
loop_
_entity.id
_entity.type
_entity.pdbx_description
1 polymer ?
#
loop_
_entity_poly.entity_id
_entity_poly.type
_entity_poly.pdbx_seq_one_letter_code
_entity_poly.pdbx_strand_id
1 'polypeptide(L)' 'MRIGTTLLACLLTALLHAQPQLDSLDAYIARSVRSFDQPGLAVGIVKDGALIWSKGYGKLDLAKPDPVT' A
#
# COMPACT_ATOMS: atom_id res chain seq x y z
N MET A 1 -33.82 17.03 -20.82
CA MET A 1 -33.34 15.81 -20.12
C MET A 1 -31.88 15.42 -20.38
N ARG A 2 -31.12 16.05 -21.30
CA ARG A 2 -29.74 15.64 -21.64
C ARG A 2 -28.65 16.13 -20.67
N ILE A 3 -28.89 17.23 -19.95
CA ILE A 3 -27.91 17.85 -19.04
C ILE A 3 -27.67 16.98 -17.79
N GLY A 4 -28.71 16.31 -17.28
CA GLY A 4 -28.60 15.45 -16.09
C GLY A 4 -27.71 14.23 -16.34
N THR A 5 -27.80 13.63 -17.53
CA THR A 5 -26.95 12.49 -17.92
C THR A 5 -25.48 12.86 -18.07
N THR A 6 -25.15 14.06 -18.55
CA THR A 6 -23.75 14.50 -18.69
C THR A 6 -23.11 14.83 -17.34
N LEU A 7 -23.87 15.47 -16.43
CA LEU A 7 -23.43 15.76 -15.06
C LEU A 7 -23.19 14.48 -14.25
N LEU A 8 -24.07 13.48 -14.39
CA LEU A 8 -23.92 12.20 -13.72
C LEU A 8 -22.69 11.43 -14.23
N ALA A 9 -22.40 11.50 -15.53
CA ALA A 9 -21.21 10.87 -16.12
C ALA A 9 -19.89 11.51 -15.64
N CYS A 10 -19.82 12.85 -15.54
CA CYS A 10 -18.65 13.56 -15.00
C CYS A 10 -18.40 13.27 -13.52
N LEU A 11 -19.47 13.10 -12.73
CA LEU A 11 -19.34 12.77 -11.31
C LEU A 11 -18.83 11.33 -11.12
N LEU A 12 -19.24 10.41 -12.00
CA LEU A 12 -18.78 9.02 -11.96
C LEU A 12 -17.30 8.89 -12.31
N THR A 13 -16.80 9.63 -13.30
CA THR A 13 -15.36 9.60 -13.66
C THR A 13 -14.47 10.23 -12.58
N ALA A 14 -14.96 11.25 -11.87
CA ALA A 14 -14.23 11.85 -10.74
C ALA A 14 -14.05 10.90 -9.55
N LEU A 15 -14.86 9.83 -9.45
CA LEU A 15 -14.75 8.81 -8.40
C LEU A 15 -13.80 7.65 -8.78
N LEU A 16 -13.44 7.49 -10.07
CA LEU A 16 -12.43 6.54 -10.53
C LEU A 16 -11.00 7.10 -10.37
N HIS A 17 -10.67 7.62 -9.19
CA HIS A 17 -9.28 7.90 -8.88
C HIS A 17 -8.50 6.57 -8.82
N ALA A 18 -7.48 6.45 -9.67
CA ALA A 18 -6.63 5.27 -9.71
C ALA A 18 -6.00 5.03 -8.33
N GLN A 19 -6.32 3.88 -7.72
CA GLN A 19 -5.67 3.46 -6.49
C GLN A 19 -4.18 3.19 -6.76
N PRO A 20 -3.28 3.56 -5.85
CA PRO A 20 -1.87 3.23 -6.01
C PRO A 20 -1.71 1.70 -6.01
N GLN A 21 -1.15 1.16 -7.10
CA GLN A 21 -0.79 -0.26 -7.16
C GLN A 21 0.54 -0.47 -6.46
N LEU A 22 0.53 -1.15 -5.32
CA LEU A 22 1.69 -1.27 -4.44
C LEU A 22 2.35 -2.67 -4.49
N ASP A 23 1.88 -3.58 -5.34
CA ASP A 23 2.40 -4.95 -5.40
C ASP A 23 3.89 -5.02 -5.77
N SER A 24 4.33 -4.15 -6.70
CA SER A 24 5.73 -4.08 -7.11
C SER A 24 6.63 -3.55 -5.99
N LEU A 25 6.12 -2.58 -5.21
CA LEU A 25 6.78 -2.04 -4.04
C LEU A 25 6.85 -3.07 -2.91
N ASP A 26 5.75 -3.78 -2.65
CA ASP A 26 5.68 -4.87 -1.67
C ASP A 26 6.72 -5.94 -1.99
N ALA A 27 6.77 -6.38 -3.25
CA ALA A 27 7.75 -7.35 -3.71
C ALA A 27 9.20 -6.82 -3.62
N TYR A 28 9.41 -5.54 -3.87
CA TYR A 28 10.72 -4.90 -3.71
C TYR A 28 11.16 -4.90 -2.24
N ILE A 29 10.30 -4.45 -1.31
CA ILE A 29 10.60 -4.42 0.12
C ILE A 29 10.87 -5.82 0.65
N ALA A 30 10.04 -6.80 0.28
CA ALA A 30 10.22 -8.19 0.66
C ALA A 30 11.57 -8.77 0.19
N ARG A 31 12.06 -8.36 -0.99
CA ARG A 31 13.41 -8.72 -1.46
C ARG A 31 14.48 -8.01 -0.66
N SER A 32 14.36 -6.70 -0.46
CA SER A 32 15.34 -5.89 0.27
C SER A 32 15.56 -6.37 1.70
N VAL A 33 14.50 -6.74 2.43
CA VAL A 33 14.63 -7.29 3.79
C VAL A 33 15.54 -8.52 3.81
N ARG A 34 15.46 -9.38 2.80
CA ARG A 34 16.34 -10.55 2.65
C ARG A 34 17.74 -10.15 2.17
N SER A 35 17.84 -9.29 1.17
CA SER A 35 19.12 -8.89 0.55
C SER A 35 20.04 -8.12 1.51
N PHE A 36 19.47 -7.50 2.54
CA PHE A 36 20.22 -6.75 3.55
C PHE A 36 20.29 -7.48 4.90
N ASP A 37 19.95 -8.77 4.94
CA ASP A 37 19.96 -9.61 6.15
C ASP A 37 19.22 -8.97 7.35
N GLN A 38 18.13 -8.26 7.08
CA GLN A 38 17.35 -7.61 8.12
C GLN A 38 16.42 -8.64 8.79
N PRO A 39 16.37 -8.70 10.14
CA PRO A 39 15.44 -9.57 10.84
C PRO A 39 13.99 -9.28 10.42
N GLY A 40 13.62 -8.00 10.38
CA GLY A 40 12.31 -7.54 9.93
C GLY A 40 12.23 -6.03 9.72
N LEU A 41 11.13 -5.57 9.11
CA LEU A 41 10.88 -4.17 8.75
C LEU A 41 9.38 -3.88 8.72
N ALA A 42 8.95 -2.76 9.29
CA ALA A 42 7.58 -2.25 9.15
C ALA A 42 7.55 -1.02 8.26
N VAL A 43 6.59 -0.96 7.33
CA VAL A 43 6.44 0.17 6.40
C VAL A 43 4.98 0.64 6.40
N GLY A 44 4.79 1.96 6.47
CA GLY A 44 3.50 2.62 6.30
C GLY A 44 3.59 3.71 5.24
N ILE A 45 2.56 3.84 4.40
CA ILE A 45 2.47 4.84 3.34
C ILE A 45 1.31 5.77 3.65
N VAL A 46 1.62 7.05 3.81
CA VAL A 46 0.64 8.12 4.07
C VAL A 46 0.49 8.97 2.83
N LYS A 47 -0.76 9.23 2.42
CA LYS A 47 -1.12 10.15 1.34
C LYS A 47 -2.27 11.03 1.81
N ASP A 48 -2.14 12.34 1.60
CA ASP A 48 -3.15 13.35 1.99
C ASP A 48 -3.55 13.27 3.47
N GLY A 49 -2.59 12.96 4.34
CA GLY A 49 -2.81 12.81 5.78
C GLY A 49 -3.46 11.48 6.21
N ALA A 50 -3.78 10.57 5.28
CA ALA A 50 -4.34 9.25 5.57
C ALA A 50 -3.31 8.14 5.35
N LEU A 51 -3.27 7.15 6.27
CA LEU A 51 -2.54 5.90 6.07
C LEU A 51 -3.27 5.07 5.02
N ILE A 52 -2.68 4.92 3.84
CA ILE A 52 -3.29 4.21 2.71
C ILE A 52 -2.80 2.77 2.57
N TRP A 53 -1.68 2.42 3.21
CA TRP A 53 -1.12 1.07 3.21
C TRP A 53 -0.13 0.90 4.36
N SER A 54 -0.09 -0.27 4.97
CA SER A 54 0.92 -0.64 5.96
C SER A 54 1.18 -2.14 5.95
N LYS A 55 2.43 -2.54 6.17
CA LYS A 55 2.81 -3.97 6.24
C LYS A 55 4.09 -4.18 7.03
N GLY A 56 4.11 -5.28 7.79
CA GLY A 56 5.32 -5.85 8.38
C GLY A 56 5.95 -6.93 7.50
N TYR A 57 7.28 -6.99 7.52
CA TYR A 57 8.11 -7.94 6.81
C TYR A 57 9.07 -8.62 7.77
N GLY A 58 9.34 -9.91 7.57
CA GLY A 58 10.28 -10.66 8.39
C GLY A 58 9.79 -10.89 9.82
N LYS A 59 10.72 -10.98 10.76
CA LYS A 59 10.52 -11.33 12.16
C LYS A 59 10.91 -10.19 13.09
N LEU A 60 10.28 -10.13 14.25
CA LEU A 60 10.61 -9.18 15.32
C LEU A 60 11.95 -9.49 15.99
N ASP A 61 12.33 -10.77 16.01
CA ASP A 61 13.50 -11.30 16.70
C ASP A 61 14.13 -12.40 15.84
N LEU A 62 15.45 -12.54 15.88
CA LEU A 62 16.17 -13.60 15.17
C LEU A 62 15.94 -14.98 15.82
N ALA A 63 15.77 -15.02 17.13
CA ALA A 63 15.59 -16.24 17.91
C ALA A 63 14.12 -16.70 17.98
N LYS A 64 13.16 -15.81 17.73
CA LYS A 64 11.72 -16.11 17.82
C LYS A 64 11.05 -16.03 16.45
N PRO A 65 10.00 -16.83 16.19
CA PRO A 65 9.36 -16.85 14.88
C PRO A 65 8.35 -15.71 14.67
N ASP A 66 8.12 -14.86 15.67
CA ASP A 66 7.05 -13.87 15.64
C ASP A 66 7.24 -12.86 14.50
N PRO A 67 6.23 -12.64 13.64
CA PRO A 67 6.34 -11.74 12.50
C PRO A 67 6.25 -10.28 12.92
N VAL A 68 6.88 -9.39 12.14
CA VAL A 68 6.58 -7.96 12.23
C VAL A 68 5.13 -7.73 11.79
N THR A 69 4.37 -6.97 12.58
CA THR A 69 2.95 -6.66 12.34
C THR A 69 2.73 -5.18 12.07
#